data_AF-A0A0D5MAC8-F1
#
_entry.id   AF-A0A0D5MAC8-F1
#
_cell.length_a   1.000
_cell.length_b   1.000
_cell.length_c   1.000
_cell.angle_alpha   90.00
_cell.angle_beta   90.00
_cell.angle_gamma   90.00
#
_symmetry.space_group_name_H-M   'P 1'
#
loop_
_entity.id
_entity.type
_entity.pdbx_description
1 polymer ?
#
loop_
_entity_poly.entity_id
_entity_poly.type
_entity_poly.pdbx_seq_one_letter_code
_entity_poly.pdbx_strand_id
1 'polypeptide(L)'
;MTQIEWGRLSQPMRRRYLVVAAIAEEKYSLQQITDKTGIPVSSLRRILRSLRVEFGMDVRYINTGVSNGYEQDGYYKIEQWGVFDKSYFLDKIATNVPL
;
A
#
# COMPACT_ATOMS: atom_id res chain seq x y z
N MET A 1 2.61 23.97 7.35
CA MET A 1 3.14 22.73 6.74
C MET A 1 3.47 21.76 7.86
N THR A 2 2.76 20.64 7.96
CA THR A 2 2.87 19.72 9.10
C THR A 2 3.71 18.51 8.69
N GLN A 3 4.99 18.50 9.04
CA GLN A 3 5.85 17.35 8.79
C GLN A 3 5.36 16.16 9.64
N ILE A 4 5.07 15.02 9.01
CA ILE A 4 4.71 13.81 9.76
C ILE A 4 5.98 13.26 10.39
N GLU A 5 6.06 13.31 11.71
CA GLU A 5 7.15 12.67 12.44
C GLU A 5 6.92 11.15 12.46
N TRP A 6 7.61 10.42 11.58
CA TRP A 6 7.50 8.96 11.44
C TRP A 6 7.59 8.20 12.77
N GLY A 7 8.46 8.66 13.68
CA GLY A 7 8.65 8.08 15.01
C GLY A 7 7.44 8.23 15.94
N ARG A 8 6.59 9.24 15.71
CA ARG A 8 5.37 9.50 16.51
C ARG A 8 4.16 8.70 16.05
N LEU A 9 4.20 8.13 14.84
CA LEU A 9 3.11 7.28 14.35
C LEU A 9 3.06 5.97 15.15
N SER A 10 1.85 5.50 15.44
CA SER A 10 1.66 4.15 15.98
C SER A 10 2.16 3.10 14.98
N GLN A 11 2.63 1.95 15.47
CA GLN A 11 3.08 0.85 14.62
C GLN A 11 2.05 0.43 13.56
N PRO A 12 0.74 0.29 13.88
CA PRO A 12 -0.27 0.02 12.88
C PRO A 12 -0.38 1.09 11.78
N MET A 13 -0.22 2.37 12.14
CA MET A 13 -0.30 3.45 11.15
C MET A 13 0.92 3.47 10.23
N ARG A 14 2.13 3.25 10.77
CA ARG A 14 3.36 3.11 9.98
C ARG A 14 3.23 1.99 8.95
N ARG A 15 2.74 0.83 9.35
CA ARG A 15 2.52 -0.30 8.44
C ARG A 15 1.51 0.01 7.34
N ARG A 16 0.41 0.71 7.65
CA ARG A 16 -0.54 1.19 6.63
C ARG A 16 0.13 2.13 5.63
N TYR A 17 0.92 3.08 6.12
CA TYR A 17 1.61 4.06 5.27
C TYR A 17 2.67 3.39 4.38
N LEU A 18 3.42 2.42 4.91
CA LEU A 18 4.35 1.58 4.13
C LEU A 18 3.63 0.88 2.97
N VAL A 19 2.49 0.23 3.25
CA VAL A 19 1.72 -0.48 2.24
C VAL A 19 1.14 0.48 1.18
N VAL A 20 0.60 1.63 1.60
CA VAL A 20 0.08 2.64 0.66
C VAL A 20 1.21 3.19 -0.22
N ALA A 21 2.37 3.50 0.35
CA ALA A 21 3.54 3.97 -0.40
C ALA A 21 4.01 2.93 -1.42
N ALA A 22 4.17 1.67 -1.00
CA ALA A 22 4.59 0.59 -1.90
C ALA A 22 3.62 0.39 -3.08
N ILE A 23 2.30 0.44 -2.84
CA ILE A 23 1.30 0.29 -3.90
C ILE A 23 1.26 1.50 -4.84
N ALA A 24 1.57 2.70 -4.33
CA ALA A 24 1.55 3.93 -5.11
C ALA A 24 2.80 4.12 -5.99
N GLU A 25 3.92 3.49 -5.60
CA GLU A 25 5.20 3.61 -6.28
C GLU A 25 5.23 2.84 -7.61
N GLU A 26 4.89 1.55 -7.59
CA GLU A 26 4.96 0.67 -8.75
C GLU A 26 3.85 -0.39 -8.75
N LYS A 27 3.75 -1.12 -9.87
CA LYS A 27 2.81 -2.24 -10.05
C LYS A 27 3.34 -3.50 -9.36
N TYR A 28 3.14 -3.59 -8.04
CA TYR A 28 3.59 -4.74 -7.26
C TYR A 28 2.50 -5.76 -6.95
N SER A 29 2.87 -7.05 -7.05
CA SER A 29 2.13 -8.18 -6.51
C SER A 29 2.13 -8.17 -4.98
N LEU A 30 1.30 -9.03 -4.37
CA LEU A 30 1.26 -9.13 -2.91
C LEU A 30 2.62 -9.55 -2.31
N GLN A 31 3.32 -10.46 -2.99
CA GLN A 31 4.61 -10.96 -2.55
C GLN A 31 5.68 -9.87 -2.65
N GLN A 32 5.71 -9.12 -3.75
CA GLN A 32 6.65 -8.01 -3.92
C GLN A 32 6.42 -6.90 -2.87
N ILE A 33 5.17 -6.62 -2.49
CA ILE A 33 4.88 -5.68 -1.40
C ILE A 33 5.38 -6.25 -0.05
N THR A 34 5.25 -7.56 0.18
CA THR A 34 5.82 -8.21 1.37
C THR A 34 7.34 -8.04 1.42
N ASP A 35 8.03 -8.35 0.32
CA ASP A 35 9.48 -8.30 0.25
C ASP A 35 9.99 -6.87 0.47
N LYS A 36 9.28 -5.88 -0.09
CA LYS A 36 9.62 -4.46 0.05
C LYS A 36 9.32 -3.89 1.43
N THR A 37 8.22 -4.28 2.06
CA THR A 37 7.79 -3.66 3.33
C THR A 37 8.21 -4.46 4.57
N GLY A 38 8.68 -5.70 4.40
CA GLY A 38 8.90 -6.66 5.47
C GLY A 38 7.60 -7.13 6.16
N ILE A 39 6.43 -6.74 5.66
CA ILE A 39 5.13 -7.09 6.25
C ILE A 39 4.67 -8.44 5.69
N PRO A 40 4.36 -9.45 6.52
CA PRO A 40 3.89 -10.74 6.03
C PRO A 40 2.57 -10.62 5.26
N VAL A 41 2.40 -11.46 4.22
CA VAL A 41 1.20 -11.53 3.37
C VAL A 41 -0.12 -11.53 4.16
N SER A 42 -0.20 -12.30 5.25
CA SER A 42 -1.39 -12.36 6.09
C SER A 42 -1.73 -11.02 6.76
N SER A 43 -0.70 -10.28 7.18
CA SER A 43 -0.83 -8.93 7.74
C SER A 43 -1.17 -7.91 6.66
N LEU A 44 -0.57 -8.03 5.48
CA LEU A 44 -0.88 -7.21 4.31
C LEU A 44 -2.35 -7.31 3.91
N ARG A 45 -2.93 -8.51 3.84
CA ARG A 45 -4.36 -8.71 3.56
C ARG A 45 -5.26 -8.01 4.58
N ARG A 46 -4.89 -8.05 5.87
CA ARG A 46 -5.61 -7.32 6.93
C ARG A 46 -5.48 -5.81 6.77
N ILE A 47 -4.29 -5.32 6.45
CA ILE A 47 -4.05 -3.89 6.19
C ILE A 47 -4.87 -3.42 4.99
N LEU A 48 -4.85 -4.15 3.87
CA LEU A 48 -5.65 -3.83 2.68
C LEU A 48 -7.15 -3.77 2.99
N ARG A 49 -7.65 -4.70 3.81
CA ARG A 49 -9.04 -4.65 4.29
C ARG A 49 -9.31 -3.41 5.14
N SER A 50 -8.41 -3.08 6.06
CA SER A 50 -8.48 -1.88 6.89
C SER A 50 -8.47 -0.60 6.05
N LEU A 51 -7.59 -0.48 5.04
CA LEU A 51 -7.55 0.68 4.13
C LEU A 51 -8.89 0.87 3.40
N ARG A 52 -9.52 -0.22 2.97
CA ARG A 52 -10.83 -0.16 2.30
C ARG A 52 -11.96 0.23 3.24
N VAL A 53 -12.03 -0.39 4.42
CA VAL A 53 -13.18 -0.25 5.33
C VAL A 53 -13.06 0.98 6.24
N GLU A 54 -11.87 1.26 6.78
CA GLU A 54 -11.65 2.32 7.77
C GLU A 54 -11.27 3.66 7.11
N PHE A 55 -10.53 3.62 5.99
CA PHE A 55 -9.99 4.82 5.33
C PHE A 55 -10.72 5.17 4.03
N GLY A 56 -11.70 4.36 3.62
CA GLY A 56 -12.49 4.59 2.40
C GLY A 56 -11.66 4.51 1.11
N MET A 57 -10.50 3.84 1.13
CA MET A 57 -9.67 3.69 -0.06
C MET A 57 -10.23 2.60 -0.98
N ASP A 58 -10.19 2.82 -2.29
CA ASP A 58 -10.44 1.77 -3.27
C ASP A 58 -9.11 1.20 -3.74
N VAL A 59 -8.69 0.08 -3.16
CA VAL A 59 -7.46 -0.64 -3.53
C VAL A 59 -7.84 -1.95 -4.19
N ARG A 60 -7.48 -2.13 -5.46
CA ARG A 60 -7.88 -3.28 -6.28
C ARG A 60 -6.69 -4.12 -6.70
N TYR A 61 -6.92 -5.42 -6.84
CA TYR A 61 -5.99 -6.32 -7.52
C TYR A 61 -6.33 -6.34 -9.00
N ILE A 62 -5.36 -6.03 -9.84
CA ILE A 62 -5.46 -6.02 -11.29
C ILE A 62 -4.74 -7.27 -11.80
N ASN A 63 -5.49 -8.17 -12.43
CA ASN A 63 -4.93 -9.33 -13.10
C ASN A 63 -4.38 -8.89 -14.47
N THR A 64 -3.11 -9.17 -14.75
CA THR A 64 -2.48 -8.85 -16.04
C THR A 64 -2.55 -10.00 -17.03
N GLY A 65 -3.00 -11.18 -16.59
CA GLY A 65 -3.45 -12.32 -17.36
C GLY A 65 -2.73 -12.57 -18.68
N VAL A 66 -1.73 -13.46 -18.69
CA VAL A 66 -1.72 -14.69 -19.51
C VAL A 66 -0.85 -15.69 -18.78
N SER A 67 -1.43 -16.75 -18.20
CA SER A 67 -0.62 -17.91 -17.83
C SER A 67 -1.42 -19.19 -18.06
N ASN A 68 -0.88 -20.02 -18.93
CA ASN A 68 -1.24 -21.43 -19.10
C ASN A 68 -0.84 -22.22 -17.83
N GLY A 69 -1.54 -21.97 -16.71
CA GLY A 69 -1.54 -22.86 -15.55
C GLY A 69 -0.54 -22.59 -14.42
N TYR A 70 0.24 -21.50 -14.43
CA TYR A 70 1.18 -21.21 -13.32
C TYR A 70 1.20 -19.73 -12.92
N GLU A 71 0.84 -19.47 -11.67
CA GLU A 71 0.79 -18.18 -10.93
C GLU A 71 0.10 -17.00 -11.64
N GLN A 72 -0.94 -16.45 -10.98
CA GLN A 72 -1.65 -15.28 -11.47
C GLN A 72 -0.73 -14.04 -11.37
N ASP A 73 -0.17 -13.62 -12.50
CA ASP A 73 0.49 -12.33 -12.61
C ASP A 73 -0.55 -11.22 -12.44
N GLY A 74 -0.33 -10.39 -11.42
CA GLY A 74 -1.17 -9.23 -11.16
C GLY A 74 -0.63 -8.39 -10.01
N TYR A 75 -1.14 -7.17 -9.91
CA TYR A 75 -0.62 -6.16 -9.01
C TYR A 75 -1.73 -5.41 -8.29
N TYR A 76 -1.39 -4.77 -7.17
CA TYR A 76 -2.32 -3.89 -6.47
C TYR A 76 -2.24 -2.47 -7.02
N LYS A 77 -3.39 -1.81 -7.11
CA LYS A 77 -3.51 -0.41 -7.53
C LYS A 77 -4.50 0.32 -6.62
N ILE A 78 -4.17 1.57 -6.27
CA ILE A 78 -5.10 2.50 -5.62
C ILE A 78 -5.90 3.22 -6.72
N GLU A 79 -7.21 2.97 -6.78
CA GLU A 79 -8.15 3.68 -7.66
C GLU A 79 -8.71 4.94 -6.97
N GLN A 80 -8.96 4.87 -5.66
CA GLN A 80 -9.43 6.00 -4.87
C GLN A 80 -8.70 6.07 -3.53
N TRP A 81 -8.32 7.28 -3.12
CA TRP A 81 -7.48 7.52 -1.95
C TRP A 81 -8.28 7.70 -0.65
N GLY A 82 -9.61 7.72 -0.72
CA GLY A 82 -10.46 7.89 0.45
C GLY A 82 -10.11 9.17 1.21
N VAL A 83 -9.83 9.04 2.51
CA VAL A 83 -9.45 10.17 3.38
C VAL A 83 -8.02 10.68 3.15
N PHE A 84 -7.20 9.99 2.35
CA PHE A 84 -5.86 10.45 2.03
C PHE A 84 -5.90 11.47 0.89
N ASP A 85 -5.24 12.61 1.10
CA ASP A 85 -4.86 13.49 -0.01
C ASP A 85 -3.70 12.84 -0.77
N LYS A 86 -3.96 12.44 -2.02
CA LYS A 86 -2.96 11.79 -2.88
C LYS A 86 -1.71 12.64 -3.05
N SER A 87 -1.87 13.91 -3.44
CA SER A 87 -0.74 14.78 -3.75
C SER A 87 0.09 15.03 -2.51
N TYR A 88 -0.56 15.32 -1.38
CA TYR A 88 0.12 15.47 -0.11
C TYR A 88 0.87 14.20 0.30
N PHE A 89 0.23 13.04 0.16
CA PHE A 89 0.85 11.77 0.53
C PHE A 89 2.08 11.49 -0.32
N LEU A 90 2.00 11.63 -1.65
CA LEU A 90 3.12 11.36 -2.54
C LEU A 90 4.28 12.35 -2.32
N ASP A 91 3.98 13.64 -2.17
CA ASP A 91 4.99 14.69 -2.09
C ASP A 91 5.67 14.77 -0.72
N LYS A 92 4.96 14.42 0.35
CA LYS A 92 5.39 14.69 1.74
C LYS A 92 5.53 13.45 2.59
N ILE A 93 4.82 12.36 2.28
CA ILE A 93 4.81 11.15 3.09
C ILE A 93 5.65 10.08 2.41
N ALA A 94 5.32 9.69 1.19
CA ALA A 94 5.97 8.58 0.48
C ALA A 94 7.50 8.76 0.39
N THR A 95 7.98 9.99 0.13
CA THR A 95 9.43 10.30 0.09
C THR A 95 10.15 10.12 1.43
N ASN A 96 9.41 10.15 2.55
CA ASN A 96 9.95 10.04 3.91
C ASN A 96 9.66 8.69 4.57
N VAL A 97 8.98 7.78 3.86
CA VAL A 97 8.68 6.43 4.35
C VAL A 97 9.89 5.53 4.04
N PRO A 98 10.50 4.87 5.06
CA PRO A 98 11.60 3.94 4.82
C PRO A 98 11.02 2.61 4.31
N LEU A 99 10.99 2.44 2.98
CA LEU A 99 10.72 1.16 2.32
C LEU A 99 11.97 0.29 2.39
#